data_AF-A0A844MS60-F1
#
_entry.id   AF-A0A844MS60-F1
#
_cell.length_a   1.000
_cell.length_b   1.000
_cell.length_c   1.000
_cell.angle_alpha   90.00
_cell.angle_beta   90.00
_cell.angle_gamma   90.00
#
_symmetry.space_group_name_H-M   'P 1'
#
loop_
_entity.id
_entity.type
_entity.pdbx_description
1 polymer ?
#
loop_
_entity_poly.entity_id
_entity_poly.type
_entity_poly.pdbx_seq_one_letter_code
_entity_poly.pdbx_strand_id
1 'polypeptide(L)' 'MQPKKGKKRIKNQPVFYDEMKERHMIVVTPTVWKKLQALAIDSDLSVSECLERIVRDIDSD' A
#
# COMPACT_ATOMS: atom_id res chain seq x y z
N MET A 1 3.28 4.64 -14.80
CA MET A 1 3.01 3.23 -15.19
C MET A 1 1.54 2.91 -14.93
N GLN A 2 0.78 2.51 -15.94
CA GLN A 2 -0.64 2.16 -15.79
C GLN A 2 -0.78 0.68 -15.38
N PRO A 3 -1.69 0.30 -14.46
CA PRO A 3 -1.97 -1.10 -14.21
C PRO A 3 -2.57 -1.72 -15.47
N LYS A 4 -2.01 -2.83 -15.94
CA LYS A 4 -2.52 -3.56 -17.11
C LYS A 4 -3.96 -3.99 -16.84
N LYS A 5 -4.89 -3.34 -17.53
CA LYS A 5 -6.33 -3.62 -17.51
C LYS A 5 -6.54 -5.10 -17.90
N GLY A 6 -6.93 -5.94 -16.95
CA GLY A 6 -7.24 -7.36 -17.19
C GLY A 6 -6.52 -8.39 -16.31
N LYS A 7 -5.62 -7.99 -15.38
CA LYS A 7 -4.97 -8.96 -14.49
C LYS A 7 -5.80 -9.20 -13.23
N LYS A 8 -6.39 -10.39 -13.09
CA LYS A 8 -7.09 -10.82 -11.86
C LYS A 8 -6.15 -10.62 -10.67
N ARG A 9 -6.58 -9.84 -9.66
CA ARG A 9 -5.84 -9.63 -8.41
C ARG A 9 -5.62 -10.99 -7.74
N ILE A 10 -4.36 -11.42 -7.65
CA ILE A 10 -3.96 -12.59 -6.87
C ILE A 10 -3.70 -12.09 -5.44
N LYS A 11 -4.36 -12.70 -4.44
CA LYS A 11 -4.12 -12.39 -3.02
C LYS A 11 -2.63 -12.56 -2.73
N ASN A 12 -1.99 -11.52 -2.15
CA ASN A 12 -0.56 -11.45 -1.78
C ASN A 12 0.46 -11.07 -2.86
N GLN A 13 0.05 -10.62 -4.05
CA GLN A 13 1.01 -10.08 -5.04
C GLN A 13 0.84 -8.56 -5.19
N PRO A 14 1.92 -7.76 -5.02
CA PRO A 14 1.89 -6.33 -5.33
C PRO A 14 1.50 -6.13 -6.79
N VAL A 15 0.61 -5.16 -7.05
CA VAL A 15 0.10 -4.89 -8.40
C VAL A 15 1.17 -4.18 -9.26
N PHE A 16 2.14 -3.54 -8.61
CA PHE A 16 3.07 -2.61 -9.24
C PHE A 16 4.56 -2.97 -9.11
N TYR A 17 4.94 -3.98 -8.30
CA TYR A 17 6.33 -4.27 -7.97
C TYR A 17 6.62 -5.78 -7.94
N ASP A 18 7.88 -6.14 -8.25
CA ASP A 18 8.35 -7.53 -8.47
C ASP A 18 8.68 -8.28 -7.17
N GLU A 19 8.85 -7.57 -6.05
CA GLU A 19 9.18 -8.15 -4.73
C GLU A 19 7.96 -8.73 -4.00
N MET A 20 8.13 -9.91 -3.41
CA MET A 20 7.09 -10.58 -2.63
C MET A 20 6.93 -9.89 -1.26
N LYS A 21 5.70 -9.49 -0.91
CA LYS A 21 5.45 -8.83 0.38
C LYS A 21 5.73 -9.78 1.54
N GLU A 22 6.67 -9.41 2.41
CA GLU A 22 6.86 -10.06 3.70
C GLU A 22 5.88 -9.51 4.75
N ARG A 23 5.51 -10.35 5.72
CA ARG A 23 4.60 -9.94 6.80
C ARG A 23 5.37 -9.17 7.86
N HIS A 24 5.21 -7.85 7.88
CA HIS A 24 5.71 -6.99 8.95
C HIS A 24 4.57 -6.58 9.88
N MET A 25 4.73 -6.78 11.20
CA MET A 25 3.83 -6.21 12.20
C MET A 25 4.32 -4.80 12.55
N ILE A 26 3.44 -3.81 12.39
CA ILE A 26 3.72 -2.41 12.72
C ILE A 26 2.82 -2.03 13.90
N VAL A 27 3.40 -1.49 14.96
CA VAL A 27 2.66 -0.93 16.10
C VAL A 27 2.53 0.57 15.90
N VAL A 28 1.29 1.03 15.73
CA VAL A 28 0.98 2.46 15.56
C VAL A 28 -0.13 2.87 16.53
N THR A 29 -0.23 4.17 16.80
CA THR A 29 -1.33 4.71 17.60
C THR A 29 -2.67 4.56 16.86
N PRO A 30 -3.80 4.45 17.59
CA PRO A 30 -5.12 4.28 16.96
C PRO A 30 -5.50 5.45 16.04
N THR A 31 -5.03 6.66 16.35
CA THR A 31 -5.24 7.85 15.51
C THR A 31 -4.54 7.72 14.16
N VAL A 32 -3.29 7.25 14.17
CA VAL A 32 -2.51 7.04 12.94
C VAL A 32 -3.10 5.90 12.12
N TRP A 33 -3.56 4.83 12.77
CA TRP A 33 -4.22 3.70 12.09
C TRP A 33 -5.51 4.12 11.36
N LYS A 34 -6.34 4.97 11.98
CA LYS A 34 -7.56 5.51 11.34
C LYS A 34 -7.23 6.40 10.15
N LYS A 35 -6.21 7.25 10.27
CA LYS A 35 -5.75 8.10 9.16
C LYS A 35 -5.22 7.26 7.99
N LEU A 36 -4.43 6.23 8.26
CA LEU A 36 -3.94 5.29 7.24
C LEU A 36 -5.09 4.57 6.52
N GLN A 37 -6.12 4.14 7.25
CA GLN A 37 -7.32 3.56 6.63
C GLN A 37 -8.05 4.55 5.75
N ALA A 38 -8.24 5.79 6.22
CA ALA A 38 -8.89 6.84 5.43
C ALA A 38 -8.13 7.15 4.13
N LEU A 39 -6.80 7.29 4.21
CA LEU A 39 -5.93 7.51 3.05
C LEU A 39 -5.96 6.33 2.07
N ALA A 40 -6.01 5.10 2.59
CA ALA A 40 -6.11 3.91 1.76
C ALA A 40 -7.45 3.84 1.01
N ILE A 41 -8.56 4.17 1.68
CA ILE A 41 -9.89 4.22 1.08
C ILE A 41 -9.96 5.30 -0.01
N ASP A 42 -9.45 6.50 0.27
CA ASP A 42 -9.42 7.63 -0.67
C ASP A 42 -8.63 7.29 -1.95
N SER A 43 -7.53 6.56 -1.79
CA SER A 43 -6.67 6.14 -2.91
C SER A 43 -7.11 4.86 -3.64
N ASP A 44 -8.20 4.20 -3.22
CA ASP A 44 -8.59 2.84 -3.68
C ASP A 44 -7.44 1.80 -3.53
N LEU A 45 -6.63 1.96 -2.48
CA LEU A 45 -5.47 1.12 -2.19
C LEU A 45 -5.68 0.31 -0.91
N SER A 46 -4.93 -0.78 -0.76
CA SER A 46 -4.80 -1.44 0.54
C SER A 46 -3.91 -0.62 1.47
N VAL A 47 -4.15 -0.69 2.78
CA VAL A 47 -3.36 0.05 3.79
C VAL A 47 -1.85 -0.18 3.63
N SER A 48 -1.42 -1.41 3.33
CA SER A 48 -0.01 -1.74 3.07
C SER A 48 0.55 -1.01 1.84
N GLU A 49 -0.21 -0.97 0.74
CA GLU A 49 0.20 -0.30 -0.50
C GLU A 49 0.20 1.23 -0.34
N CYS A 50 -0.74 1.77 0.44
CA CYS A 50 -0.78 3.17 0.82
C CYS A 50 0.46 3.55 1.64
N LEU A 51 0.85 2.72 2.61
CA LEU A 51 2.05 2.93 3.40
C LEU A 51 3.33 2.88 2.53
N GLU A 52 3.45 1.89 1.65
CA GLU A 52 4.58 1.79 0.72
C GLU A 52 4.69 3.02 -0.18
N ARG A 53 3.55 3.55 -0.66
CA ARG A 53 3.51 4.76 -1.47
C ARG A 53 3.96 5.99 -0.69
N ILE A 54 3.50 6.16 0.56
CA ILE A 54 3.90 7.28 1.42
C ILE A 54 5.41 7.23 1.69
N VAL A 55 5.95 6.06 2.02
CA VAL A 55 7.38 5.92 2.31
C VAL A 55 8.24 6.22 1.08
N ARG A 56 7.82 5.80 -0.11
CA ARG A 56 8.53 6.13 -1.37
C ARG A 56 8.44 7.60 -1.77
N ASP A 57 7.35 8.26 -1.43
CA ASP A 57 7.18 9.71 -1.64
C ASP A 57 8.17 10.50 -0.78
N ILE A 58 8.38 10.06 0.47
CA ILE A 58 9.36 10.65 1.41
C ILE A 58 10.81 10.42 0.94
N ASP A 59 11.13 9.27 0.36
CA ASP A 59 12.48 8.95 -0.13
C ASP A 59 12.86 9.71 -1.42
N SER A 60 11.87 10.27 -2.13
CA SER A 60 12.10 11.03 -3.37
C SER A 60 12.41 12.52 -3.16
N ASP A 61 12.64 12.96 -1.90
CA ASP A 61 13.03 14.33 -1.52
C ASP A 61 14.51 14.41 -1.06
#